data_AF-A0A7W5AN78-F1
#
_entry.id   AF-A0A7W5AN78-F1
#
_cell.length_a   1.000
_cell.length_b   1.000
_cell.length_c   1.000
_cell.angle_alpha   90.00
_cell.angle_beta   90.00
_cell.angle_gamma   90.00
#
_symmetry.space_group_name_H-M   'P 1'
#
loop_
_entity.id
_entity.type
_entity.pdbx_description
1 polymer ?
#
loop_
_entity_poly.entity_id
_entity_poly.type
_entity_poly.pdbx_seq_one_letter_code
_entity_poly.pdbx_strand_id
1 'polypeptide(L)'
;MTDLAETLTTARQLLAPDIPAGYVVVIVKAADCHPDRPVGARGLCRSCYETACRNGTERQHNPQRQHRPVAEFAEEYDSLADQGLTTKQIAERLGVGREAVYRARRRAISMGLLGPDGRIA
;
A
#
# COMPACT_ATOMS: atom_id res chain seq x y z
N MET A 1 -2.20 -16.12 5.94
CA MET A 1 -1.44 -14.86 6.13
C MET A 1 -1.19 -14.75 7.61
N THR A 2 0.04 -14.98 8.05
CA THR A 2 0.38 -15.00 9.49
C THR A 2 0.24 -13.60 10.06
N ASP A 3 -0.43 -13.47 11.20
CA ASP A 3 -0.61 -12.21 11.89
C ASP A 3 0.77 -11.69 12.37
N LEU A 4 1.02 -10.39 12.17
CA LEU A 4 2.25 -9.74 12.63
C LEU A 4 2.40 -9.89 14.16
N ALA A 5 1.28 -9.90 14.89
CA ALA A 5 1.26 -10.10 16.35
C ALA A 5 1.71 -11.51 16.75
N GLU A 6 1.29 -12.53 16.00
CA GLU A 6 1.70 -13.92 16.19
C GLU A 6 3.20 -14.09 15.88
N THR A 7 3.67 -13.47 14.81
CA THR A 7 5.09 -13.48 14.41
C THR A 7 5.98 -12.82 15.48
N LEU A 8 5.55 -11.69 16.06
CA LEU A 8 6.22 -11.02 17.18
C LEU A 8 6.29 -11.90 18.43
N THR A 9 5.20 -12.59 18.75
CA THR A 9 5.11 -13.44 19.94
C THR A 9 6.04 -14.64 19.83
N THR A 10 6.06 -15.30 18.68
CA THR A 10 6.98 -16.42 18.38
C THR A 10 8.44 -15.98 18.38
N ALA A 11 8.76 -14.83 17.78
CA ALA A 11 10.11 -14.30 17.78
C ALA A 11 10.61 -14.00 19.21
N ARG A 12 9.74 -13.44 20.07
CA ARG A 12 10.06 -13.24 21.49
C ARG A 12 10.28 -14.57 22.20
N GLN A 13 9.44 -15.58 22.02
CA GLN A 13 9.62 -16.87 22.68
C GLN A 13 10.91 -17.58 22.28
N LEU A 14 11.30 -17.49 21.00
CA LEU A 14 12.51 -18.13 20.48
C LEU A 14 13.80 -17.38 20.85
N LEU A 15 13.74 -16.06 20.97
CA LEU A 15 14.93 -15.21 21.14
C LEU A 15 15.09 -14.65 22.57
N ALA A 16 14.03 -14.61 23.39
CA ALA A 16 14.05 -13.96 24.71
C ALA A 16 15.06 -14.50 25.73
N PRO A 17 15.49 -15.78 25.74
CA PRO A 17 16.51 -16.20 26.70
C PRO A 17 17.91 -15.64 26.41
N ASP A 18 18.21 -15.32 25.15
CA ASP A 18 19.58 -15.14 24.66
C ASP A 18 19.86 -13.81 23.94
N ILE A 19 18.89 -12.88 23.83
CA ILE A 19 19.18 -11.55 23.27
C ILE A 19 20.00 -10.76 24.31
N PRO A 20 21.26 -10.40 24.02
CA PRO A 20 22.06 -9.63 24.96
C PRO A 20 21.44 -8.26 25.22
N ALA A 21 21.64 -7.72 26.43
CA ALA A 21 21.23 -6.36 26.74
C ALA A 21 21.87 -5.38 25.73
N GLY A 22 21.04 -4.49 25.16
CA GLY A 22 21.46 -3.50 24.16
C GLY A 22 21.16 -3.87 22.70
N TYR A 23 20.59 -5.03 22.42
CA TYR A 23 20.16 -5.43 21.07
C TYR A 23 18.67 -5.19 20.84
N VAL A 24 18.30 -4.90 19.59
CA VAL A 24 16.91 -4.68 19.14
C VAL A 24 16.59 -5.70 18.04
N VAL A 25 15.50 -6.44 18.21
CA VAL A 25 14.97 -7.31 17.16
C VAL A 25 14.06 -6.49 16.25
N VAL A 26 14.41 -6.42 14.96
CA VAL A 26 13.60 -5.75 13.94
C VAL A 26 13.00 -6.81 13.03
N ILE A 27 11.68 -6.94 13.04
CA ILE A 27 10.96 -7.78 12.09
C ILE A 27 10.75 -6.98 10.82
N VAL A 28 11.40 -7.42 9.75
CA VAL A 28 11.32 -6.80 8.43
C VAL A 28 10.64 -7.74 7.45
N LYS A 29 9.85 -7.18 6.53
CA LYS A 29 9.27 -7.96 5.44
C LYS A 29 10.41 -8.54 4.58
N ALA A 30 10.31 -9.82 4.24
CA ALA A 30 11.22 -10.47 3.31
C ALA A 30 11.06 -9.89 1.89
N ALA A 31 12.16 -9.85 1.13
CA ALA A 31 12.11 -9.45 -0.27
C ALA A 31 11.48 -10.56 -1.15
N ASP A 32 10.71 -10.16 -2.15
CA ASP A 32 10.06 -11.05 -3.11
C ASP A 32 11.10 -11.76 -4.00
N CYS A 33 12.25 -11.13 -4.27
CA CYS A 33 13.33 -11.71 -5.05
C CYS A 33 14.19 -12.71 -4.26
N HIS A 34 14.33 -12.51 -2.95
CA HIS A 34 15.22 -13.27 -2.06
C HIS A 34 14.60 -13.30 -0.66
N PRO A 35 13.85 -14.37 -0.29
CA PRO A 35 13.13 -14.42 0.99
C PRO A 35 14.02 -14.42 2.23
N ASP A 36 15.29 -14.76 2.07
CA ASP A 36 16.35 -14.70 3.08
C ASP A 36 16.85 -13.27 3.34
N ARG A 37 16.47 -12.30 2.49
CA ARG A 37 16.95 -10.92 2.57
C ARG A 37 15.82 -9.96 2.94
N PRO A 38 16.14 -8.89 3.69
CA PRO A 38 15.16 -7.86 3.98
C PRO A 38 14.74 -7.13 2.71
N VAL A 39 13.47 -6.73 2.66
CA VAL A 39 12.98 -5.82 1.61
C VAL A 39 13.69 -4.48 1.71
N GLY A 40 14.18 -3.98 0.58
CA GLY A 40 14.71 -2.63 0.42
C GLY A 40 13.63 -1.70 -0.10
N ALA A 41 13.28 -1.82 -1.39
CA ALA A 41 12.27 -1.00 -2.04
C ALA A 41 11.53 -1.78 -3.13
N ARG A 42 10.24 -1.45 -3.33
CA ARG A 42 9.38 -2.09 -4.33
C ARG A 42 9.41 -3.63 -4.26
N GLY A 43 9.33 -4.20 -3.07
CA GLY A 43 9.36 -5.66 -2.89
C GLY A 43 10.73 -6.32 -3.16
N LEU A 44 11.72 -5.61 -3.67
CA LEU A 44 13.05 -6.15 -3.92
C LEU A 44 13.98 -5.94 -2.73
N CYS A 45 14.97 -6.83 -2.58
CA CYS A 45 16.10 -6.58 -1.70
C CYS A 45 16.98 -5.46 -2.28
N ARG A 46 17.85 -4.88 -1.45
CA ARG A 46 18.68 -3.73 -1.84
C ARG A 46 19.50 -3.97 -3.11
N SER A 47 20.19 -5.11 -3.22
CA SER A 47 21.03 -5.40 -4.39
C SER A 47 20.21 -5.54 -5.68
N CYS A 48 19.07 -6.22 -5.61
CA CYS A 48 18.18 -6.37 -6.77
C CYS A 48 17.52 -5.05 -7.17
N TYR A 49 17.16 -4.21 -6.19
CA TYR A 49 16.64 -2.87 -6.45
C TYR A 49 17.68 -1.99 -7.16
N GLU A 50 18.93 -1.97 -6.69
CA GLU A 50 20.01 -1.21 -7.31
C GLU A 50 20.32 -1.69 -8.74
N THR A 51 20.30 -3.00 -8.98
CA THR A 51 20.42 -3.57 -10.33
C THR A 51 19.25 -3.16 -11.21
N ALA A 52 18.01 -3.23 -10.69
CA ALA A 52 16.83 -2.81 -11.44
C ALA A 52 16.88 -1.31 -11.79
N CYS A 53 17.37 -0.45 -10.89
CA CYS A 53 17.57 0.96 -11.16
C CYS A 53 18.64 1.20 -12.25
N ARG A 54 19.76 0.47 -12.18
CA ARG A 54 20.82 0.55 -13.22
C ARG A 54 20.33 0.11 -14.58
N ASN A 55 19.44 -0.88 -14.63
CA ASN A 55 18.88 -1.41 -15.86
C ASN A 55 17.61 -0.67 -16.33
N GLY A 56 17.08 0.28 -15.54
CA GLY A 56 15.81 0.96 -15.82
C GLY A 56 14.57 0.07 -15.75
N THR A 57 14.66 -1.08 -15.06
CA THR A 57 13.57 -2.07 -14.95
C THR A 57 12.83 -1.98 -13.61
N GLU A 58 13.18 -1.04 -12.73
CA GLU A 58 12.62 -0.95 -11.38
C GLU A 58 11.10 -0.70 -11.36
N ARG A 59 10.53 -0.20 -12.45
CA ARG A 59 9.07 -0.07 -12.64
C ARG A 59 8.34 -1.41 -12.76
N GLN A 60 8.99 -2.44 -13.29
CA GLN A 60 8.41 -3.78 -13.45
C GLN A 60 8.21 -4.47 -12.10
N HIS A 61 9.04 -4.12 -11.12
CA HIS A 61 9.00 -4.68 -9.78
C HIS A 61 8.18 -3.85 -8.81
N ASN A 62 7.20 -3.06 -9.24
CA ASN A 62 6.35 -2.31 -8.30
C ASN A 62 5.05 -3.08 -8.00
N PRO A 63 5.02 -4.03 -7.03
CA PRO A 63 3.84 -4.85 -6.77
C PRO A 63 2.67 -4.06 -6.18
N GLN A 64 2.87 -2.80 -5.78
CA GLN A 64 1.91 -2.02 -4.98
C GLN A 64 1.39 -0.74 -5.62
N ARG A 65 1.74 -0.42 -6.86
CA ARG A 65 0.74 0.30 -7.68
C ARG A 65 -0.31 -0.72 -8.12
N GLN A 66 -1.03 -1.29 -7.15
CA GLN A 66 -2.32 -1.90 -7.44
C GLN A 66 -3.12 -0.77 -8.08
N HIS A 67 -3.20 -0.83 -9.40
CA HIS A 67 -3.77 0.21 -10.20
C HIS A 67 -5.27 0.05 -10.01
N ARG A 68 -5.79 0.59 -8.91
CA ARG A 68 -7.22 0.54 -8.62
C ARG A 68 -7.95 1.07 -9.86
N PRO A 69 -8.81 0.27 -10.49
CA PRO A 69 -9.56 0.72 -11.66
C PRO A 69 -10.32 2.00 -11.30
N VAL A 70 -10.32 2.97 -12.22
CA VAL A 70 -11.00 4.25 -11.98
C VAL A 70 -12.51 4.03 -11.78
N ALA A 71 -13.07 3.02 -12.43
CA ALA A 71 -14.46 2.60 -12.27
C ALA A 71 -14.75 2.09 -10.84
N GLU A 72 -13.93 1.17 -10.33
CA GLU A 72 -14.07 0.66 -8.96
C GLU A 72 -13.94 1.78 -7.92
N PHE A 73 -13.04 2.73 -8.16
CA PHE A 73 -12.95 3.95 -7.33
C PHE A 73 -14.22 4.80 -7.42
N ALA A 74 -14.78 5.00 -8.61
CA ALA A 74 -15.98 5.81 -8.81
C ALA A 74 -17.21 5.21 -8.10
N GLU A 75 -17.40 3.89 -8.19
CA GLU A 75 -18.47 3.16 -7.51
C GLU A 75 -18.39 3.30 -5.99
N GLU A 76 -17.21 3.08 -5.39
CA GLU A 76 -17.05 3.24 -3.95
C GLU A 76 -17.17 4.72 -3.53
N TYR A 77 -16.64 5.64 -4.33
CA TYR A 77 -16.76 7.07 -4.05
C TYR A 77 -18.22 7.52 -4.01
N ASP A 78 -19.03 7.10 -4.99
CA ASP A 78 -20.44 7.46 -5.07
C ASP A 78 -21.25 6.85 -3.91
N SER A 79 -21.02 5.58 -3.61
CA SER A 79 -21.63 4.91 -2.45
C SER A 79 -21.34 5.62 -1.12
N LEU A 80 -20.12 6.13 -0.94
CA LEU A 80 -19.76 6.91 0.24
C LEU A 80 -20.37 8.31 0.21
N ALA A 81 -20.39 8.97 -0.95
CA ALA A 81 -21.03 10.27 -1.09
C ALA A 81 -22.56 10.18 -0.85
N ASP A 82 -23.20 9.06 -1.17
CA ASP A 82 -24.64 8.82 -0.95
C ASP A 82 -24.98 8.78 0.55
N GLN A 83 -24.02 8.39 1.37
CA GLN A 83 -24.13 8.45 2.83
C GLN A 83 -23.96 9.88 3.38
N GLY A 84 -23.81 10.89 2.52
CA GLY A 84 -23.59 12.28 2.90
C GLY A 84 -22.17 12.56 3.41
N LEU A 85 -21.22 11.65 3.16
CA LEU A 85 -19.84 11.81 3.61
C LEU A 85 -19.15 12.93 2.82
N THR A 86 -18.44 13.79 3.53
CA THR A 86 -17.56 14.79 2.91
C THR A 86 -16.33 14.11 2.30
N THR A 87 -15.70 14.74 1.31
CA THR A 87 -14.46 14.20 0.70
C THR A 87 -13.35 13.90 1.72
N LYS A 88 -13.29 14.64 2.83
CA LYS A 88 -12.36 14.37 3.93
C LYS A 88 -12.65 13.01 4.59
N GLN A 89 -13.92 12.78 4.94
CA GLN A 89 -14.34 11.52 5.56
C GLN A 89 -14.23 10.34 4.58
N ILE A 90 -14.49 10.57 3.29
CA ILE A 90 -14.26 9.58 2.23
C ILE A 90 -12.77 9.19 2.20
N ALA A 91 -11.85 10.16 2.22
CA ALA A 91 -10.41 9.89 2.22
C ALA A 91 -9.98 9.04 3.41
N GLU A 92 -10.47 9.38 4.61
CA GLU A 92 -10.25 8.61 5.83
C GLU A 92 -10.79 7.18 5.71
N ARG A 93 -11.99 7.02 5.15
CA ARG A 93 -12.64 5.70 4.97
C ARG A 93 -11.89 4.82 3.99
N LEU A 94 -11.38 5.40 2.91
CA LEU A 94 -10.60 4.72 1.88
C LEU A 94 -9.14 4.44 2.29
N GLY A 95 -8.69 4.98 3.43
CA GLY A 95 -7.31 4.84 3.87
C GLY A 95 -6.29 5.52 2.95
N VAL A 96 -6.71 6.55 2.20
CA VAL A 96 -5.85 7.30 1.26
C VAL A 96 -5.81 8.79 1.60
N GLY A 97 -4.77 9.49 1.15
CA GLY A 97 -4.68 10.94 1.34
C GLY A 97 -5.75 11.71 0.55
N ARG A 98 -6.20 12.85 1.08
CA ARG A 98 -7.20 13.72 0.44
C ARG A 98 -6.85 14.10 -1.01
N GLU A 99 -5.58 14.41 -1.28
CA GLU A 99 -5.07 14.71 -2.62
C GLU A 99 -5.13 13.51 -3.57
N ALA A 100 -5.06 12.28 -3.05
CA ALA A 100 -5.26 11.09 -3.87
C ALA A 100 -6.73 10.96 -4.29
N VAL A 101 -7.67 11.20 -3.37
CA VAL A 101 -9.11 11.22 -3.67
C VAL A 101 -9.45 12.30 -4.69
N TYR A 102 -8.91 13.51 -4.53
CA TYR A 102 -9.17 14.61 -5.47
C TYR A 102 -8.70 14.29 -6.89
N ARG A 103 -7.48 13.75 -7.04
CA ARG A 103 -6.94 13.33 -8.34
C ARG A 103 -7.74 12.18 -8.95
N ALA A 104 -8.14 11.20 -8.15
CA ALA A 104 -8.95 10.07 -8.61
C ALA A 104 -10.35 10.52 -9.03
N ARG A 105 -11.02 11.38 -8.26
CA ARG A 105 -12.32 11.98 -8.61
C ARG A 105 -12.25 12.78 -9.91
N ARG A 106 -11.26 13.66 -10.05
CA ARG A 106 -11.08 14.45 -11.28
C ARG A 106 -10.87 13.56 -12.51
N ARG A 107 -10.13 12.46 -12.34
CA ARG A 107 -9.93 11.46 -13.39
C ARG A 107 -11.23 10.73 -13.73
N ALA A 108 -12.00 10.30 -12.73
CA ALA A 108 -13.31 9.66 -12.94
C ALA A 108 -14.29 10.58 -13.70
N ILE A 109 -14.33 11.87 -13.33
CA ILE A 109 -15.13 12.88 -14.05
C ILE A 109 -14.65 13.04 -15.50
N SER A 110 -13.34 13.13 -15.73
CA SER A 110 -12.81 13.24 -17.09
C SER A 110 -13.09 12.01 -17.96
N MET A 111 -13.36 10.87 -17.33
CA MET A 111 -13.70 9.61 -17.99
C MET A 111 -15.22 9.40 -18.11
N GLY A 112 -16.05 10.33 -17.62
CA GLY A 112 -17.51 10.21 -17.62
C GLY A 112 -18.06 9.17 -16.64
N LEU A 113 -17.24 8.69 -15.70
CA LEU A 113 -17.65 7.73 -14.67
C LEU A 113 -18.32 8.41 -13.47
N LEU A 114 -18.10 9.72 -13.32
CA LEU A 114 -18.80 10.57 -12.37
C LEU A 114 -19.21 11.87 -13.08
N GLY A 115 -20.37 12.42 -12.73
CA GLY A 115 -20.83 13.75 -13.09
C GLY A 115 -20.04 14.86 -12.39
N PRO A 116 -20.24 16.13 -12.77
CA PRO A 116 -19.54 17.29 -12.19
C PRO A 116 -19.76 17.45 -10.68
N ASP A 117 -20.94 17.05 -10.22
CA ASP A 117 -21.34 16.97 -8.81
C ASP A 117 -20.62 15.83 -8.07
N GLY A 118 -20.08 14.85 -8.80
CA GLY A 118 -19.32 13.72 -8.27
C GLY A 118 -20.18 12.48 -8.01
N ARG A 119 -21.33 12.39 -8.68
CA ARG A 119 -22.25 11.23 -8.66
C ARG A 119 -22.10 10.38 -9.91
N ILE A 120 -22.43 9.10 -9.88
CA ILE A 120 -22.48 8.31 -11.13
C ILE A 120 -23.59 8.92 -12.03
N ALA A 121 -23.26 9.07 -13.32
CA ALA A 121 -24.14 9.67 -14.32
C ALA A 121 -25.21 8.70 -14.84
#